data_AF-A0A7K4DE01-F1
#
_entry.id   AF-A0A7K4DE01-F1
#
_cell.length_a   1.000
_cell.length_b   1.000
_cell.length_c   1.000
_cell.angle_alpha   90.00
_cell.angle_beta   90.00
_cell.angle_gamma   90.00
#
_symmetry.space_group_name_H-M   'P 1'
#
loop_
_entity.id
_entity.type
_entity.pdbx_description
1 polymer ?
#
loop_
_entity_poly.entity_id
_entity_poly.type
_entity_poly.pdbx_seq_one_letter_code
_entity_poly.pdbx_strand_id
1 'polypeptide(L)'
;DDVLAREVAEKTGFTLTPATSTSAPRDGVREIRGCIPGEAVFVEGIVVGTATAETVVLAGQDGAIRVISGLDVKPHGVEKLLRRGPPDLNEAWCKSGMIRSAPPRPAGARAAPRSGRIVVIDHCGHTLYQEIEDEGVCGVLAIGDDTTAVCGHICSHAGIPVFGVIDGDGDGIVEPGFAPGSVVVEVTCGRDDDVGREVAAARDPGAVVWEEWVRETLHSLEGKIRVVVDRR
;
A
#
# COMPACT_ATOMS: atom_id res chain seq x y z
N ASP A 1 -22.56 3.87 21.22
CA ASP A 1 -22.17 4.30 22.57
C ASP A 1 -22.27 5.82 22.63
N ASP A 2 -23.36 6.34 23.20
CA ASP A 2 -23.72 7.77 23.15
C ASP A 2 -22.77 8.65 23.97
N VAL A 3 -22.15 8.09 25.01
CA VAL A 3 -21.21 8.81 25.87
C VAL A 3 -19.96 9.16 25.09
N LEU A 4 -19.36 8.17 24.41
CA LEU A 4 -18.21 8.35 23.55
C LEU A 4 -18.49 9.34 22.42
N ALA A 5 -19.66 9.24 21.79
CA ALA A 5 -20.04 10.14 20.71
C ALA A 5 -20.09 11.61 21.18
N ARG A 6 -20.68 11.88 22.37
CA ARG A 6 -20.72 13.23 22.95
C ARG A 6 -19.34 13.77 23.27
N GLU A 7 -18.48 12.96 23.87
CA GLU A 7 -17.12 13.37 24.21
C GLU A 7 -16.31 13.76 22.97
N VAL A 8 -16.41 12.98 21.88
CA VAL A 8 -15.74 13.29 20.61
C VAL A 8 -16.28 14.60 20.01
N ALA A 9 -17.61 14.80 20.03
CA ALA A 9 -18.24 16.00 19.50
C ALA A 9 -17.79 17.27 20.26
N GLU A 10 -17.76 17.23 21.60
CA GLU A 10 -17.27 18.34 22.42
C GLU A 10 -15.81 18.70 22.13
N LYS A 11 -14.95 17.69 21.97
CA LYS A 11 -13.51 17.92 21.69
C LYS A 11 -13.24 18.44 20.28
N THR A 12 -14.08 18.11 19.32
CA THR A 12 -13.86 18.43 17.89
C THR A 12 -14.68 19.62 17.39
N GLY A 13 -15.71 20.03 18.13
CA GLY A 13 -16.65 21.08 17.71
C GLY A 13 -17.66 20.63 16.66
N PHE A 14 -17.72 19.33 16.32
CA PHE A 14 -18.71 18.79 15.39
C PHE A 14 -20.08 18.59 16.07
N THR A 15 -21.15 18.69 15.28
CA THR A 15 -22.53 18.47 15.77
C THR A 15 -22.90 16.98 15.70
N LEU A 16 -23.44 16.45 16.80
CA LEU A 16 -24.01 15.10 16.81
C LEU A 16 -25.33 15.06 16.05
N THR A 17 -25.39 14.17 15.05
CA THR A 17 -26.61 13.90 14.28
C THR A 17 -27.03 12.44 14.49
N PRO A 18 -28.17 12.17 15.14
CA PRO A 18 -28.70 10.82 15.25
C PRO A 18 -29.10 10.29 13.86
N ALA A 19 -28.72 9.04 13.57
CA ALA A 19 -29.16 8.34 12.37
C ALA A 19 -29.62 6.93 12.74
N THR A 20 -30.64 6.44 12.04
CA THR A 20 -31.14 5.08 12.22
C THR A 20 -30.77 4.26 10.98
N SER A 21 -30.15 3.10 11.17
CA SER A 21 -29.96 2.15 10.07
C SER A 21 -31.32 1.71 9.55
N THR A 22 -31.55 1.86 8.25
CA THR A 22 -32.83 1.53 7.59
C THR A 22 -32.97 0.04 7.26
N SER A 23 -31.95 -0.77 7.52
CA SER A 23 -31.87 -2.16 7.09
C SER A 23 -31.32 -3.05 8.18
N ALA A 24 -32.04 -4.14 8.47
CA ALA A 24 -31.52 -5.22 9.30
C ALA A 24 -30.36 -5.90 8.55
N PRO A 25 -29.25 -6.22 9.24
CA PRO A 25 -28.19 -7.05 8.68
C PRO A 25 -28.80 -8.34 8.14
N ARG A 26 -28.45 -8.69 6.90
CA ARG A 26 -28.76 -10.00 6.35
C ARG A 26 -27.56 -10.89 6.64
N ASP A 27 -27.81 -12.01 7.32
CA ASP A 27 -26.75 -12.93 7.70
C ASP A 27 -25.93 -13.35 6.47
N GLY A 28 -24.60 -13.25 6.58
CA GLY A 28 -23.67 -13.58 5.51
C GLY A 28 -23.66 -12.60 4.32
N VAL A 29 -24.32 -11.45 4.41
CA VAL A 29 -24.32 -10.40 3.36
C VAL A 29 -23.74 -9.11 3.91
N ARG A 30 -22.75 -8.56 3.21
CA ARG A 30 -22.12 -7.29 3.54
C ARG A 30 -22.42 -6.25 2.48
N GLU A 31 -23.01 -5.13 2.91
CA GLU A 31 -23.16 -3.93 2.09
C GLU A 31 -22.07 -2.92 2.47
N ILE A 32 -21.24 -2.55 1.51
CA ILE A 32 -20.24 -1.48 1.63
C ILE A 32 -20.84 -0.28 0.90
N ARG A 33 -21.27 0.73 1.66
CA ARG A 33 -22.00 1.91 1.14
C ARG A 33 -21.11 3.14 1.11
N GLY A 34 -21.50 4.12 0.31
CA GLY A 34 -20.76 5.38 0.16
C GLY A 34 -19.52 5.23 -0.71
N CYS A 35 -19.49 4.20 -1.56
CA CYS A 35 -18.39 3.99 -2.48
C CYS A 35 -18.41 5.05 -3.59
N ILE A 36 -17.25 5.38 -4.13
CA ILE A 36 -17.09 6.16 -5.36
C ILE A 36 -16.72 5.20 -6.49
N PRO A 37 -17.48 5.14 -7.59
CA PRO A 37 -17.12 4.31 -8.73
C PRO A 37 -15.69 4.58 -9.21
N GLY A 38 -14.91 3.51 -9.39
CA GLY A 38 -13.49 3.55 -9.76
C GLY A 38 -12.52 3.41 -8.58
N GLU A 39 -12.99 3.43 -7.33
CA GLU A 39 -12.10 3.29 -6.17
C GLU A 39 -11.93 1.83 -5.70
N ALA A 40 -10.80 1.54 -5.07
CA ALA A 40 -10.50 0.22 -4.51
C ALA A 40 -11.48 -0.15 -3.37
N VAL A 41 -11.86 -1.42 -3.31
CA VAL A 41 -12.69 -2.00 -2.26
C VAL A 41 -11.88 -3.02 -1.48
N PHE A 42 -11.88 -2.89 -0.16
CA PHE A 42 -11.09 -3.71 0.75
C PHE A 42 -11.98 -4.62 1.59
N VAL A 43 -11.51 -5.84 1.80
CA VAL A 43 -11.99 -6.75 2.83
C VAL A 43 -10.78 -7.26 3.62
N GLU A 44 -10.79 -7.08 4.94
CA GLU A 44 -9.66 -7.46 5.82
C GLU A 44 -8.31 -6.90 5.35
N GLY A 45 -8.34 -5.66 4.84
CA GLY A 45 -7.16 -4.97 4.33
C GLY A 45 -6.64 -5.46 2.97
N ILE A 46 -7.31 -6.40 2.31
CA ILE A 46 -6.98 -6.85 0.95
C ILE A 46 -7.92 -6.18 -0.04
N VAL A 47 -7.37 -5.60 -1.11
CA VAL A 47 -8.17 -5.08 -2.22
C VAL A 47 -8.76 -6.25 -3.00
N VAL A 48 -10.08 -6.37 -3.00
CA VAL A 48 -10.82 -7.44 -3.68
C VAL A 48 -11.37 -7.03 -5.03
N GLY A 49 -11.26 -5.75 -5.38
CA GLY A 49 -11.76 -5.20 -6.63
C GLY A 49 -11.95 -3.69 -6.59
N THR A 50 -12.63 -3.19 -7.61
CA THR A 50 -12.93 -1.77 -7.81
C THR A 50 -14.44 -1.56 -7.77
N ALA A 51 -14.88 -0.55 -7.02
CA ALA A 51 -16.31 -0.21 -6.94
C ALA A 51 -16.83 0.25 -8.31
N THR A 52 -17.99 -0.25 -8.72
CA THR A 52 -18.68 0.17 -9.95
C THR A 52 -19.97 0.95 -9.66
N ALA A 53 -20.32 1.11 -8.39
CA ALA A 53 -21.52 1.80 -7.92
C ALA A 53 -21.29 2.37 -6.52
N GLU A 54 -22.23 3.17 -6.01
CA GLU A 54 -22.18 3.74 -4.66
C GLU A 54 -22.36 2.72 -3.53
N THR A 55 -22.71 1.48 -3.87
CA THR A 55 -22.83 0.37 -2.93
C THR A 55 -22.32 -0.92 -3.57
N VAL A 56 -21.39 -1.56 -2.89
CA VAL A 56 -20.90 -2.91 -3.18
C VAL A 56 -21.64 -3.89 -2.26
N VAL A 57 -22.13 -4.99 -2.83
CA VAL A 57 -22.81 -6.04 -2.06
C VAL A 57 -22.06 -7.35 -2.23
N LEU A 58 -21.60 -7.90 -1.11
CA LEU A 58 -20.88 -9.16 -1.02
C LEU A 58 -21.72 -10.18 -0.24
N ALA A 59 -21.62 -11.44 -0.61
CA ALA A 59 -22.20 -12.55 0.14
C ALA A 59 -21.16 -13.62 0.43
N GLY A 60 -21.22 -14.23 1.61
CA GLY A 60 -20.45 -15.41 1.93
C GLY A 60 -21.10 -16.63 1.28
N GLN A 61 -20.32 -17.41 0.54
CA GLN A 61 -20.79 -18.67 -0.04
C GLN A 61 -19.66 -19.69 -0.02
N ASP A 62 -19.89 -20.88 0.55
CA ASP A 62 -18.96 -22.02 0.53
C ASP A 62 -17.52 -21.70 1.00
N GLY A 63 -17.37 -20.78 1.96
CA GLY A 63 -16.03 -20.35 2.40
C GLY A 63 -15.32 -19.47 1.37
N ALA A 64 -16.07 -18.69 0.59
CA ALA A 64 -15.56 -17.66 -0.30
C ALA A 64 -16.47 -16.43 -0.33
N ILE A 65 -15.94 -15.32 -0.87
CA ILE A 65 -16.74 -14.14 -1.18
C ILE A 65 -17.34 -14.29 -2.57
N ARG A 66 -18.64 -14.06 -2.66
CA ARG A 66 -19.37 -13.87 -3.90
C ARG A 66 -19.78 -12.42 -4.04
N VAL A 67 -19.49 -11.82 -5.19
CA VAL A 67 -20.03 -10.51 -5.56
C VAL A 67 -21.48 -10.66 -5.96
N ILE A 68 -22.36 -9.91 -5.31
CA ILE A 68 -23.76 -9.78 -5.68
C ILE A 68 -23.93 -8.60 -6.66
N SER A 69 -23.33 -7.45 -6.35
CA SER A 69 -23.36 -6.27 -7.20
C SER A 69 -22.29 -5.23 -6.82
N GLY A 70 -22.06 -4.28 -7.72
CA GLY A 70 -21.31 -3.05 -7.43
C GLY A 70 -19.79 -3.18 -7.37
N LEU A 71 -19.22 -4.34 -7.72
CA LEU A 71 -17.79 -4.60 -7.71
C LEU A 71 -17.34 -5.19 -9.05
N ASP A 72 -16.28 -4.62 -9.62
CA ASP A 72 -15.43 -5.28 -10.60
C ASP A 72 -14.33 -6.04 -9.85
N VAL A 73 -14.31 -7.36 -9.98
CA VAL A 73 -13.49 -8.23 -9.12
C VAL A 73 -12.02 -8.14 -9.54
N LYS A 74 -11.12 -8.01 -8.56
CA LYS A 74 -9.68 -8.28 -8.73
C LYS A 74 -9.42 -9.74 -8.32
N PRO A 75 -9.27 -10.70 -9.26
CA PRO A 75 -9.24 -12.13 -8.92
C PRO A 75 -8.11 -12.49 -7.95
N HIS A 76 -6.94 -11.88 -8.14
CA HIS A 76 -5.79 -12.11 -7.27
C HIS A 76 -6.01 -11.62 -5.82
N GLY A 77 -6.79 -10.55 -5.63
CA GLY A 77 -7.20 -10.08 -4.31
C GLY A 77 -8.09 -11.08 -3.58
N VAL A 78 -9.08 -11.64 -4.29
CA VAL A 78 -9.94 -12.70 -3.75
C VAL A 78 -9.13 -13.95 -3.41
N GLU A 79 -8.17 -14.32 -4.26
CA GLU A 79 -7.24 -15.43 -3.99
C GLU A 79 -6.41 -15.19 -2.70
N LYS A 80 -5.83 -13.99 -2.53
CA LYS A 80 -5.08 -13.61 -1.31
C LYS A 80 -5.95 -13.73 -0.07
N LEU A 81 -7.21 -13.32 -0.16
CA LEU A 81 -8.16 -13.40 0.94
C LEU A 81 -8.47 -14.86 1.32
N LEU A 82 -8.74 -15.71 0.32
CA LEU A 82 -8.98 -17.15 0.54
C LEU A 82 -7.79 -17.87 1.18
N ARG A 83 -6.56 -17.52 0.78
CA ARG A 83 -5.33 -18.08 1.37
C ARG A 83 -5.18 -17.76 2.87
N ARG A 84 -5.74 -16.64 3.34
CA ARG A 84 -5.78 -16.27 4.78
C ARG A 84 -6.94 -16.93 5.53
N GLY A 85 -7.83 -17.62 4.82
CA GLY A 85 -9.08 -18.18 5.33
C GLY A 85 -10.27 -17.29 4.95
N PRO A 86 -11.44 -17.89 4.67
CA PRO A 86 -12.64 -17.11 4.35
C PRO A 86 -12.99 -16.13 5.46
N PRO A 87 -13.27 -14.86 5.12
CA PRO A 87 -13.73 -13.91 6.10
C PRO A 87 -15.18 -14.19 6.47
N ASP A 88 -15.51 -14.04 7.74
CA ASP A 88 -16.90 -13.88 8.16
C ASP A 88 -17.36 -12.47 7.80
N LEU A 89 -18.19 -12.34 6.77
CA LEU A 89 -18.68 -11.04 6.29
C LEU A 89 -19.52 -10.26 7.32
N ASN A 90 -20.04 -10.95 8.35
CA ASN A 90 -20.75 -10.30 9.45
C ASN A 90 -19.78 -9.49 10.34
N GLU A 91 -18.54 -9.97 10.51
CA GLU A 91 -17.52 -9.32 11.34
C GLU A 91 -16.46 -8.58 10.53
N ALA A 92 -16.32 -8.91 9.24
CA ALA A 92 -15.20 -8.47 8.43
C ALA A 92 -15.09 -6.94 8.40
N TRP A 93 -13.88 -6.41 8.49
CA TRP A 93 -13.64 -5.02 8.20
C TRP A 93 -13.66 -4.79 6.69
N CYS A 94 -14.61 -3.97 6.23
CA CYS A 94 -14.79 -3.63 4.82
C CYS A 94 -14.82 -2.12 4.64
N LYS A 95 -14.13 -1.62 3.62
CA LYS A 95 -14.13 -0.20 3.25
C LYS A 95 -13.90 -0.03 1.76
N SER A 96 -14.10 1.18 1.25
CA SER A 96 -13.67 1.58 -0.08
C SER A 96 -12.86 2.88 -0.02
N GLY A 97 -12.14 3.17 -1.10
CA GLY A 97 -11.41 4.43 -1.27
C GLY A 97 -9.93 4.35 -0.95
N MET A 98 -9.22 5.43 -1.27
CA MET A 98 -7.78 5.53 -1.08
C MET A 98 -7.40 5.44 0.40
N ILE A 99 -6.21 4.90 0.68
CA ILE A 99 -5.62 5.01 2.03
C ILE A 99 -5.25 6.48 2.28
N ARG A 100 -4.80 7.19 1.25
CA ARG A 100 -4.41 8.58 1.32
C ARG A 100 -4.62 9.29 -0.01
N SER A 101 -5.39 10.38 0.02
CA SER A 101 -5.66 11.23 -1.16
C SER A 101 -4.79 12.49 -1.21
N ALA A 102 -4.21 12.92 -0.08
CA ALA A 102 -3.33 14.06 -0.05
C ALA A 102 -1.95 13.68 -0.61
N PRO A 103 -1.39 14.43 -1.58
CA PRO A 103 -0.08 14.13 -2.15
C PRO A 103 1.01 14.27 -1.08
N PRO A 104 2.14 13.56 -1.26
CA PRO A 104 3.26 13.69 -0.34
C PRO A 104 3.82 15.11 -0.43
N ARG A 105 4.06 15.72 0.73
CA ARG A 105 4.67 17.05 0.84
C ARG A 105 6.04 16.89 1.46
N PRO A 106 7.14 17.32 0.84
CA PRO A 106 8.45 17.30 1.49
C PRO A 106 8.41 18.08 2.80
N ALA A 107 8.96 17.53 3.89
CA ALA A 107 8.95 18.19 5.19
C ALA A 107 9.92 19.39 5.30
N GLY A 108 10.58 19.77 4.20
CA GLY A 108 11.80 20.60 4.25
C GLY A 108 12.96 19.91 5.00
N ALA A 109 12.86 18.59 5.20
CA ALA A 109 13.80 17.80 5.98
C ALA A 109 15.10 17.49 5.23
N ARG A 110 16.13 17.24 6.04
CA ARG A 110 17.52 16.93 5.69
C ARG A 110 17.58 15.83 4.62
N ALA A 111 18.32 16.05 3.54
CA ALA A 111 18.61 14.99 2.58
C ALA A 111 19.26 13.80 3.30
N ALA A 112 18.88 12.58 2.91
CA ALA A 112 19.54 11.37 3.39
C ALA A 112 21.07 11.46 3.19
N PRO A 113 21.88 10.87 4.08
CA PRO A 113 23.32 10.80 3.90
C PRO A 113 23.65 10.07 2.58
N ARG A 114 24.73 10.50 1.92
CA ARG A 114 25.18 9.90 0.65
C ARG A 114 25.53 8.41 0.78
N SER A 115 25.93 8.01 1.98
CA SER A 115 26.32 6.63 2.31
C SER A 115 25.74 6.19 3.63
N GLY A 116 25.41 4.92 3.74
CA GLY A 116 24.74 4.39 4.93
C GLY A 116 24.13 3.02 4.70
N ARG A 117 23.24 2.62 5.61
CA ARG A 117 22.48 1.38 5.50
C ARG A 117 21.34 1.55 4.49
N ILE A 118 21.03 0.48 3.75
CA ILE A 118 19.80 0.36 2.98
C ILE A 118 18.78 -0.44 3.80
N VAL A 119 17.63 0.17 4.08
CA VAL A 119 16.48 -0.49 4.69
C VAL A 119 15.74 -1.28 3.61
N VAL A 120 15.33 -2.51 3.92
CA VAL A 120 14.51 -3.31 2.99
C VAL A 120 13.12 -3.46 3.54
N ILE A 121 12.13 -3.05 2.73
CA ILE A 121 10.72 -3.20 3.03
C ILE A 121 10.13 -4.16 2.01
N ASP A 122 9.78 -5.35 2.49
CA ASP A 122 9.22 -6.44 1.72
C ASP A 122 7.82 -6.75 2.24
N HIS A 123 6.79 -6.27 1.55
CA HIS A 123 5.37 -6.40 1.92
C HIS A 123 5.00 -6.00 3.36
N CYS A 124 5.88 -5.28 4.06
CA CYS A 124 5.78 -4.93 5.48
C CYS A 124 5.91 -3.42 5.72
N GLY A 125 5.06 -2.61 5.07
CA GLY A 125 5.13 -1.14 5.20
C GLY A 125 4.92 -0.59 6.63
N HIS A 126 4.39 -1.40 7.55
CA HIS A 126 4.09 -0.97 8.93
C HIS A 126 5.34 -0.74 9.80
N THR A 127 6.50 -1.29 9.45
CA THR A 127 7.77 -1.07 10.16
C THR A 127 8.55 0.14 9.63
N LEU A 128 8.13 0.70 8.49
CA LEU A 128 8.91 1.69 7.75
C LEU A 128 9.33 2.89 8.61
N TYR A 129 8.41 3.47 9.39
CA TYR A 129 8.72 4.63 10.24
C TYR A 129 9.84 4.34 11.24
N GLN A 130 9.80 3.16 11.89
CA GLN A 130 10.81 2.77 12.86
C GLN A 130 12.17 2.52 12.20
N GLU A 131 12.18 1.94 11.00
CA GLU A 131 13.40 1.60 10.28
C GLU A 131 14.13 2.84 9.72
N ILE A 132 13.41 3.89 9.34
CA ILE A 132 13.97 5.10 8.73
C ILE A 132 14.29 6.23 9.72
N GLU A 133 13.89 6.08 10.99
CA GLU A 133 14.23 7.02 12.07
C GLU A 133 15.71 6.98 12.47
N ASP A 134 16.42 5.91 12.13
CA ASP A 134 17.82 5.69 12.48
C ASP A 134 18.80 6.62 11.72
N GLU A 135 19.77 7.18 12.44
CA GLU A 135 20.81 8.03 11.86
C GLU A 135 21.77 7.17 11.03
N GLY A 136 21.67 7.27 9.70
CA GLY A 136 22.56 6.56 8.78
C GLY A 136 21.86 5.72 7.72
N VAL A 137 20.53 5.82 7.59
CA VAL A 137 19.83 5.26 6.43
C VAL A 137 20.08 6.14 5.21
N CYS A 138 20.72 5.59 4.17
CA CYS A 138 20.98 6.33 2.92
C CYS A 138 19.92 6.07 1.84
N GLY A 139 19.06 5.07 2.02
CA GLY A 139 17.99 4.77 1.09
C GLY A 139 17.16 3.56 1.51
N VAL A 140 16.05 3.34 0.80
CA VAL A 140 15.12 2.24 1.02
C VAL A 140 15.01 1.40 -0.24
N LEU A 141 15.16 0.08 -0.12
CA LEU A 141 14.72 -0.88 -1.14
C LEU A 141 13.29 -1.31 -0.80
N ALA A 142 12.35 -1.06 -1.69
CA ALA A 142 10.96 -1.45 -1.56
C ALA A 142 10.60 -2.52 -2.59
N ILE A 143 9.90 -3.57 -2.15
CA ILE A 143 9.49 -4.71 -2.98
C ILE A 143 7.97 -4.83 -2.88
N GLY A 144 7.30 -4.88 -4.03
CA GLY A 144 5.84 -4.73 -4.11
C GLY A 144 5.45 -3.42 -4.75
N ASP A 145 4.49 -3.42 -5.67
CA ASP A 145 3.87 -2.21 -6.22
C ASP A 145 3.33 -1.27 -5.13
N ASP A 146 2.40 -1.76 -4.30
CA ASP A 146 1.78 -0.96 -3.23
C ASP A 146 2.78 -0.61 -2.12
N THR A 147 3.69 -1.53 -1.80
CA THR A 147 4.79 -1.27 -0.85
C THR A 147 5.67 -0.13 -1.36
N THR A 148 6.07 -0.17 -2.62
CA THR A 148 6.86 0.88 -3.27
C THR A 148 6.13 2.21 -3.28
N ALA A 149 4.81 2.19 -3.52
CA ALA A 149 4.02 3.42 -3.51
C ALA A 149 3.95 4.05 -2.11
N VAL A 150 3.73 3.24 -1.07
CA VAL A 150 3.72 3.68 0.34
C VAL A 150 5.11 4.16 0.78
N CYS A 151 6.16 3.39 0.48
CA CYS A 151 7.54 3.77 0.77
C CYS A 151 7.91 5.07 0.09
N GLY A 152 7.62 5.23 -1.20
CA GLY A 152 7.82 6.49 -1.90
C GLY A 152 7.11 7.64 -1.19
N HIS A 153 5.81 7.48 -0.92
CA HIS A 153 5.02 8.52 -0.27
C HIS A 153 5.62 8.99 1.06
N ILE A 154 6.03 8.05 1.93
CA ILE A 154 6.59 8.36 3.24
C ILE A 154 8.03 8.86 3.12
N CYS A 155 8.89 8.21 2.36
CA CYS A 155 10.30 8.56 2.22
C CYS A 155 10.51 9.88 1.47
N SER A 156 9.62 10.26 0.55
CA SER A 156 9.64 11.58 -0.08
C SER A 156 9.36 12.72 0.89
N HIS A 157 8.58 12.49 1.95
CA HIS A 157 8.44 13.43 3.06
C HIS A 157 9.74 13.56 3.85
N ALA A 158 10.42 12.43 4.11
CA ALA A 158 11.67 12.35 4.87
C ALA A 158 12.94 12.74 4.08
N GLY A 159 12.87 12.86 2.75
CA GLY A 159 14.04 13.13 1.90
C GLY A 159 14.95 11.92 1.69
N ILE A 160 14.40 10.70 1.81
CA ILE A 160 15.12 9.44 1.66
C ILE A 160 14.79 8.84 0.28
N PRO A 161 15.79 8.49 -0.55
CA PRO A 161 15.54 7.88 -1.85
C PRO A 161 15.04 6.45 -1.73
N VAL A 162 14.20 6.03 -2.68
CA VAL A 162 13.64 4.68 -2.77
C VAL A 162 14.14 4.01 -4.05
N PHE A 163 14.59 2.76 -3.95
CA PHE A 163 14.74 1.84 -5.05
C PHE A 163 13.57 0.87 -5.02
N GLY A 164 12.59 1.04 -5.91
CA GLY A 164 11.40 0.20 -5.96
C GLY A 164 11.54 -0.93 -6.98
N VAL A 165 11.16 -2.15 -6.60
CA VAL A 165 11.01 -3.30 -7.51
C VAL A 165 9.53 -3.65 -7.57
N ILE A 166 8.94 -3.55 -8.76
CA ILE A 166 7.50 -3.72 -9.00
C ILE A 166 7.26 -4.65 -10.20
N ASP A 167 6.07 -5.23 -10.32
CA ASP A 167 5.67 -6.03 -11.50
C ASP A 167 4.44 -5.47 -12.23
N GLY A 168 3.90 -4.34 -11.74
CA GLY A 168 2.85 -3.58 -12.40
C GLY A 168 1.44 -3.99 -12.01
N ASP A 169 1.28 -4.82 -10.97
CA ASP A 169 -0.03 -5.32 -10.49
C ASP A 169 -0.67 -4.48 -9.37
N GLY A 170 -0.12 -3.31 -9.05
CA GLY A 170 -0.51 -2.49 -7.91
C GLY A 170 -2.00 -2.13 -7.80
N ASP A 171 -2.47 -1.89 -6.57
CA ASP A 171 -3.87 -1.56 -6.28
C ASP A 171 -4.20 -0.05 -6.46
N GLY A 172 -3.20 0.82 -6.59
CA GLY A 172 -3.41 2.26 -6.80
C GLY A 172 -3.98 3.00 -5.60
N ILE A 173 -3.75 2.48 -4.39
CA ILE A 173 -4.40 2.93 -3.13
C ILE A 173 -3.72 4.13 -2.47
N VAL A 174 -2.51 4.45 -2.91
CA VAL A 174 -1.70 5.60 -2.48
C VAL A 174 -1.01 6.19 -3.71
N GLU A 175 -1.13 7.50 -3.89
CA GLU A 175 -0.32 8.20 -4.90
C GLU A 175 1.14 8.28 -4.41
N PRO A 176 2.10 7.71 -5.16
CA PRO A 176 3.51 7.75 -4.77
C PRO A 176 4.10 9.14 -4.94
N GLY A 177 5.06 9.48 -4.08
CA GLY A 177 6.03 10.55 -4.31
C GLY A 177 7.42 9.96 -4.21
N PHE A 178 8.41 10.55 -4.87
CA PHE A 178 9.77 10.03 -4.80
C PHE A 178 10.74 11.16 -4.51
N ALA A 179 11.64 10.94 -3.53
CA ALA A 179 12.72 11.87 -3.24
C ALA A 179 13.74 11.87 -4.40
N PRO A 180 14.54 12.93 -4.57
CA PRO A 180 15.72 12.91 -5.44
C PRO A 180 16.61 11.70 -5.14
N GLY A 181 17.18 11.09 -6.18
CA GLY A 181 17.97 9.86 -6.11
C GLY A 181 17.16 8.56 -6.16
N SER A 182 15.82 8.62 -6.14
CA SER A 182 14.96 7.42 -6.23
C SER A 182 14.93 6.83 -7.64
N VAL A 183 14.79 5.51 -7.73
CA VAL A 183 14.62 4.76 -8.98
C VAL A 183 13.54 3.70 -8.76
N VAL A 184 12.62 3.51 -9.71
CA VAL A 184 11.68 2.37 -9.68
C VAL A 184 11.86 1.57 -10.94
N VAL A 185 12.01 0.26 -10.77
CA VAL A 185 12.15 -0.71 -11.84
C VAL A 185 10.96 -1.64 -11.87
N GLU A 186 10.40 -1.83 -13.05
CA GLU A 186 9.38 -2.81 -13.34
C GLU A 186 10.04 -4.07 -13.90
N VAL A 187 9.75 -5.22 -13.29
CA VAL A 187 10.24 -6.53 -13.72
C VAL A 187 9.53 -6.92 -15.00
N THR A 188 10.28 -7.12 -16.09
CA THR A 188 9.71 -7.51 -17.39
C THR A 188 9.62 -9.03 -17.56
N CYS A 189 10.29 -9.79 -16.69
CA CYS A 189 10.28 -11.25 -16.68
C CYS A 189 10.43 -11.78 -15.25
N GLY A 190 9.33 -12.29 -14.67
CA GLY A 190 9.28 -12.79 -13.29
C GLY A 190 8.26 -12.02 -12.45
N ARG A 191 8.36 -12.17 -11.12
CA ARG A 191 7.62 -11.36 -10.14
C ARG A 191 8.59 -10.46 -9.39
N ASP A 192 8.09 -9.34 -8.93
CA ASP A 192 8.82 -8.41 -8.06
C ASP A 192 9.32 -9.09 -6.78
N ASP A 193 8.54 -10.00 -6.19
CA ASP A 193 8.90 -10.78 -5.01
C ASP A 193 10.23 -11.53 -5.18
N ASP A 194 10.42 -12.14 -6.34
CA ASP A 194 11.58 -13.00 -6.60
C ASP A 194 12.81 -12.13 -6.90
N VAL A 195 12.67 -11.16 -7.79
CA VAL A 195 13.75 -10.22 -8.15
C VAL A 195 14.13 -9.34 -6.95
N GLY A 196 13.16 -8.86 -6.21
CA GLY A 196 13.35 -8.04 -5.01
C GLY A 196 14.12 -8.80 -3.93
N ARG A 197 13.80 -10.08 -3.70
CA ARG A 197 14.55 -10.94 -2.78
C ARG A 197 15.98 -11.19 -3.25
N GLU A 198 16.22 -11.36 -4.55
CA GLU A 198 17.57 -11.46 -5.12
C GLU A 198 18.39 -10.18 -4.86
N VAL A 199 17.83 -9.00 -5.13
CA VAL A 199 18.48 -7.70 -4.88
C VAL A 199 18.75 -7.52 -3.38
N ALA A 200 17.77 -7.85 -2.54
CA ALA A 200 17.91 -7.75 -1.10
C ALA A 200 19.02 -8.68 -0.57
N ALA A 201 19.18 -9.88 -1.13
CA ALA A 201 20.21 -10.84 -0.73
C ALA A 201 21.61 -10.48 -1.23
N ALA A 202 21.72 -9.83 -2.40
CA ALA A 202 22.99 -9.42 -2.99
C ALA A 202 23.58 -8.16 -2.35
N ARG A 203 22.81 -7.41 -1.55
CA ARG A 203 23.29 -6.17 -0.92
C ARG A 203 24.34 -6.42 0.16
N ASP A 204 25.27 -5.48 0.30
CA ASP A 204 26.12 -5.42 1.49
C ASP A 204 25.26 -4.99 2.70
N PRO A 205 25.25 -5.75 3.81
CA PRO A 205 24.56 -5.34 5.02
C PRO A 205 25.20 -4.12 5.72
N GLY A 206 26.43 -3.75 5.34
CA GLY A 206 27.16 -2.59 5.82
C GLY A 206 26.75 -1.27 5.18
N ALA A 207 27.57 -0.24 5.41
CA ALA A 207 27.35 1.07 4.82
C ALA A 207 27.78 1.07 3.35
N VAL A 208 26.87 1.46 2.46
CA VAL A 208 27.10 1.58 1.01
C VAL A 208 26.91 3.02 0.57
N VAL A 209 27.48 3.38 -0.58
CA VAL A 209 27.15 4.65 -1.26
C VAL A 209 25.89 4.42 -2.11
N TRP A 210 24.84 5.19 -1.87
CA TRP A 210 23.52 4.97 -2.50
C TRP A 210 23.62 4.92 -4.03
N GLU A 211 24.24 5.92 -4.66
CA GLU A 211 24.35 6.01 -6.12
C GLU A 211 25.14 4.84 -6.73
N GLU A 212 26.21 4.39 -6.06
CA GLU A 212 27.03 3.27 -6.51
C GLU A 212 26.24 1.96 -6.43
N TRP A 213 25.56 1.73 -5.32
CA TRP A 213 24.69 0.57 -5.13
C TRP A 213 23.54 0.53 -6.15
N VAL A 214 22.88 1.66 -6.42
CA VAL A 214 21.83 1.74 -7.44
C VAL A 214 22.39 1.41 -8.83
N ARG A 215 23.56 1.96 -9.18
CA ARG A 215 24.20 1.69 -10.48
C ARG A 215 24.57 0.22 -10.65
N GLU A 216 25.14 -0.39 -9.62
CA GLU A 216 25.51 -1.82 -9.62
C GLU A 216 24.28 -2.73 -9.69
N THR A 217 23.23 -2.38 -8.94
CA THR A 217 21.96 -3.11 -8.96
C THR A 217 21.28 -3.02 -10.33
N LEU A 218 21.26 -1.84 -10.97
CA LEU A 218 20.71 -1.71 -12.32
C LEU A 218 21.49 -2.54 -13.34
N HIS A 219 22.81 -2.60 -13.22
CA HIS A 219 23.64 -3.41 -14.10
C HIS A 219 23.42 -4.92 -13.88
N SER A 220 23.25 -5.37 -12.64
CA SER A 220 22.98 -6.79 -12.36
C SER A 220 21.59 -7.26 -12.85
N LEU A 221 20.64 -6.32 -12.98
CA LEU A 221 19.28 -6.57 -13.47
C LEU A 221 19.11 -6.31 -14.97
N GLU A 222 20.18 -5.97 -15.69
CA GLU A 222 20.13 -5.62 -17.11
C GLU A 222 19.44 -6.73 -17.94
N GLY A 223 18.49 -6.32 -18.78
CA GLY A 223 17.69 -7.23 -19.61
C GLY A 223 16.51 -7.91 -18.92
N LYS A 224 16.35 -7.77 -17.59
CA LYS A 224 15.19 -8.31 -16.83
C LYS A 224 14.22 -7.23 -16.33
N ILE A 225 14.59 -5.96 -16.45
CA ILE A 225 13.84 -4.84 -15.90
C ILE A 225 13.68 -3.70 -16.91
N ARG A 226 12.69 -2.86 -16.63
CA ARG A 226 12.47 -1.55 -17.26
C ARG A 226 12.45 -0.49 -16.16
N VAL A 227 13.24 0.57 -16.31
CA VAL A 227 13.15 1.73 -15.39
C VAL A 227 11.87 2.50 -15.71
N VAL A 228 10.99 2.66 -14.73
CA VAL A 228 9.71 3.39 -14.85
C VAL A 228 9.72 4.72 -14.10
N VAL A 229 10.60 4.87 -13.12
CA VAL A 229 10.88 6.14 -12.44
C VAL A 229 12.39 6.31 -12.33
N ASP A 230 12.89 7.48 -12.71
CA ASP A 230 14.28 7.88 -12.51
C ASP A 230 14.32 9.31 -11.97
N ARG A 231 14.81 9.48 -10.74
CA ARG A 231 14.95 10.76 -10.05
C ARG A 231 16.40 11.07 -9.65
N ARG A 232 17.35 10.34 -10.22
CA ARG A 232 18.79 10.58 -10.02
C ARG A 232 19.23 11.93 -10.59
#